data_AF-A0A0S4JFX1-F1
#
_entry.id   AF-A0A0S4JFX1-F1
#
_cell.length_a   1.000
_cell.length_b   1.000
_cell.length_c   1.000
_cell.angle_alpha   90.00
_cell.angle_beta   90.00
_cell.angle_gamma   90.00
#
_symmetry.space_group_name_H-M   'P 1'
#
loop_
_entity.id
_entity.type
_entity.pdbx_description
1 polymer ?
#
loop_
_entity_poly.entity_id
_entity_poly.type
_entity_poly.pdbx_seq_one_letter_code
_entity_poly.pdbx_strand_id
1 'polypeptide(L)'
;MELRVKNRSKLPYSAGEKLEFELLRVDHALANGLRRVLLAEVPTLAIDSVTIHANTSVFPDEMLAHRLGLTPMFSMKAREMHFVRECPTNGCSGCEIRGRLRVACPDTSHSVKVYASDMVIDDGSVYPVMAASDDMMRVEKGPWLATLGRAQEFSCDFIIRKGVSKVHSKFMPVATVAMHYASDIRVNNNGFTSFSNEQCQAWVDRCPRGVFEFDANRKQVMATKPQECIFCK
;
A
#
# COMPACT_ATOMS: atom_id res chain seq x y z
N MET A 1 -3.29 24.92 -12.29
CA MET A 1 -3.02 23.77 -11.41
C MET A 1 -1.66 23.98 -10.77
N GLU A 2 -1.61 24.17 -9.46
CA GLU A 2 -0.37 24.18 -8.69
C GLU A 2 -0.35 22.92 -7.82
N LEU A 3 0.76 22.18 -7.86
CA LEU A 3 0.99 21.00 -7.02
C LEU A 3 2.07 21.35 -6.00
N ARG A 4 1.77 21.20 -4.71
CA ARG A 4 2.72 21.41 -3.62
C ARG A 4 2.89 20.11 -2.85
N VAL A 5 4.09 19.53 -2.88
CA VAL A 5 4.40 18.36 -2.05
C VAL A 5 4.54 18.81 -0.60
N LYS A 6 3.75 18.22 0.31
CA LYS A 6 3.79 18.50 1.75
C LYS A 6 4.83 17.64 2.44
N ASN A 7 4.76 16.33 2.20
CA ASN A 7 5.58 15.37 2.91
C ASN A 7 5.81 14.12 2.06
N ARG A 8 7.01 13.56 2.16
CA ARG A 8 7.33 12.22 1.71
C ARG A 8 7.99 11.51 2.88
N SER A 9 7.32 10.50 3.43
CA SER A 9 7.83 9.74 4.56
C SER A 9 7.86 8.25 4.24
N LYS A 10 8.94 7.58 4.65
CA LYS A 10 9.00 6.12 4.67
C LYS A 10 8.24 5.62 5.89
N LEU A 11 7.38 4.62 5.73
CA LEU A 11 6.62 4.08 6.84
C LEU A 11 7.52 3.16 7.69
N PRO A 12 7.50 3.23 9.03
CA PRO A 12 8.41 2.47 9.88
C PRO A 12 8.15 0.96 9.90
N TYR A 13 6.94 0.53 9.52
CA TYR A 13 6.52 -0.89 9.53
C TYR A 13 5.99 -1.37 8.18
N SER A 14 6.18 -0.58 7.12
CA SER A 14 5.75 -0.93 5.78
C SER A 14 6.86 -0.57 4.81
N ALA A 15 7.08 -1.44 3.83
CA ALA A 15 8.00 -1.19 2.74
C ALA A 15 7.61 0.04 1.90
N GLY A 16 6.34 0.44 1.97
CA GLY A 16 5.77 1.52 1.18
C GLY A 16 6.17 2.91 1.67
N GLU A 17 6.28 3.84 0.72
CA GLU A 17 6.40 5.26 0.99
C GLU A 17 5.02 5.92 1.04
N LYS A 18 4.88 6.93 1.89
CA LYS A 18 3.71 7.81 1.93
C LYS A 18 4.06 9.14 1.29
N LEU A 19 3.28 9.54 0.29
CA LEU A 19 3.37 10.85 -0.35
C LEU A 19 2.11 11.67 -0.05
N GLU A 20 2.29 12.85 0.53
CA GLU A 20 1.24 13.83 0.77
C GLU A 20 1.51 15.08 -0.05
N PHE A 21 0.53 15.52 -0.83
CA PHE A 21 0.62 16.72 -1.64
C PHE A 21 -0.72 17.46 -1.69
N GLU A 22 -0.67 18.75 -1.94
CA GLU A 22 -1.82 19.63 -2.12
C GLU A 22 -1.97 19.97 -3.60
N LEU A 23 -3.23 19.99 -4.06
CA LEU A 23 -3.61 20.49 -5.38
C LEU A 23 -4.38 21.79 -5.20
N LEU A 24 -3.82 22.88 -5.73
CA LEU A 24 -4.44 24.21 -5.66
C LEU A 24 -4.98 24.60 -7.04
N ARG A 25 -6.14 25.27 -7.03
CA ARG A 25 -6.83 25.77 -8.24
C ARG A 25 -7.06 24.64 -9.27
N VAL A 26 -7.65 23.55 -8.81
CA VAL A 26 -7.98 22.35 -9.58
C VAL A 26 -9.43 21.99 -9.35
N ASP A 27 -10.12 21.61 -10.42
CA ASP A 27 -11.48 21.10 -10.34
C ASP A 27 -11.51 19.69 -9.73
N HIS A 28 -12.58 19.38 -8.99
CA HIS A 28 -12.75 18.08 -8.36
C HIS A 28 -12.74 16.92 -9.38
N ALA A 29 -13.26 17.13 -10.59
CA ALA A 29 -13.24 16.10 -11.63
C ALA A 29 -11.82 15.70 -12.01
N LEU A 30 -10.90 16.66 -12.11
CA LEU A 30 -9.49 16.38 -12.42
C LEU A 30 -8.79 15.67 -11.26
N ALA A 31 -9.00 16.12 -10.02
CA ALA A 31 -8.43 15.48 -8.84
C ALA A 31 -8.92 14.02 -8.67
N ASN A 32 -10.21 13.79 -8.86
CA ASN A 32 -10.79 12.46 -8.84
C ASN A 32 -10.31 11.61 -10.04
N GLY A 33 -10.10 12.23 -11.20
CA GLY A 33 -9.47 11.59 -12.36
C GLY A 33 -8.08 11.06 -12.02
N LEU A 34 -7.21 11.90 -11.45
CA LEU A 34 -5.87 11.52 -11.00
C LEU A 34 -5.93 10.36 -9.99
N ARG A 35 -6.82 10.45 -8.99
CA ARG A 35 -7.04 9.38 -8.01
C ARG A 35 -7.40 8.05 -8.68
N ARG A 36 -8.29 8.07 -9.68
CA ARG A 36 -8.69 6.86 -10.43
C ARG A 36 -7.55 6.28 -11.26
N VAL A 37 -6.76 7.13 -11.91
CA VAL A 37 -5.58 6.70 -12.68
C VAL A 37 -4.58 5.99 -11.77
N LEU A 38 -4.26 6.58 -10.61
CA LEU A 38 -3.34 5.99 -9.63
C LEU A 38 -3.82 4.63 -9.11
N LEU A 39 -5.13 4.46 -8.92
CA LEU A 39 -5.71 3.20 -8.42
C LEU A 39 -5.80 2.12 -9.50
N ALA A 40 -6.07 2.48 -10.76
CA ALA A 40 -6.59 1.54 -11.75
C ALA A 40 -5.73 1.38 -13.02
N GLU A 41 -5.02 2.44 -13.44
CA GLU A 41 -4.44 2.52 -14.79
C GLU A 41 -2.92 2.42 -14.83
N VAL A 42 -2.25 2.64 -13.71
CA VAL A 42 -0.79 2.48 -13.63
C VAL A 42 -0.46 0.99 -13.73
N PRO A 43 0.33 0.55 -14.73
CA PRO A 43 0.68 -0.85 -14.90
C PRO A 43 1.77 -1.30 -13.93
N THR A 44 1.65 -2.52 -13.43
CA THR A 44 2.59 -3.15 -12.50
C THR A 44 2.86 -4.59 -12.90
N LEU A 45 3.88 -5.20 -12.28
CA LEU A 45 4.16 -6.62 -12.42
C LEU A 45 3.60 -7.37 -11.21
N ALA A 46 2.90 -8.48 -11.47
CA ALA A 46 2.43 -9.39 -10.43
C ALA A 46 2.46 -10.83 -10.95
N ILE A 47 2.40 -11.80 -10.02
CA ILE A 47 2.30 -13.22 -10.36
C ILE A 47 0.93 -13.46 -11.02
N ASP A 48 0.96 -14.04 -12.22
CA ASP A 48 -0.22 -14.26 -13.03
C ASP A 48 -0.64 -15.71 -13.13
N SER A 49 0.31 -16.60 -13.39
CA SER A 49 0.07 -18.03 -13.50
C SER A 49 1.00 -18.77 -12.56
N VAL A 50 0.47 -19.78 -11.89
CA VAL A 50 1.22 -20.66 -10.97
C VAL A 50 0.97 -22.09 -11.42
N THR A 51 2.05 -22.83 -11.65
CA THR A 51 2.07 -24.25 -11.96
C THR A 51 2.60 -24.99 -10.75
N ILE A 52 1.72 -25.70 -10.06
CA ILE A 52 2.07 -26.48 -8.86
C ILE A 52 2.53 -27.87 -9.32
N HIS A 53 3.72 -28.26 -8.88
CA HIS A 53 4.29 -29.58 -9.16
C HIS A 53 4.03 -30.55 -8.01
N ALA A 54 4.14 -30.07 -6.78
CA ALA A 54 3.87 -30.84 -5.58
C ALA A 54 3.29 -29.94 -4.49
N ASN A 55 2.16 -30.34 -3.91
CA ASN A 55 1.60 -29.73 -2.72
C ASN A 55 1.09 -30.82 -1.79
N THR A 56 1.82 -31.06 -0.70
CA THR A 56 1.37 -31.94 0.40
C THR A 56 1.01 -31.14 1.65
N SER A 57 0.88 -29.82 1.51
CA SER A 57 0.50 -28.92 2.60
C SER A 57 -0.99 -29.02 2.93
N VAL A 58 -1.39 -28.35 4.02
CA VAL A 58 -2.80 -28.27 4.44
C VAL A 58 -3.60 -27.29 3.58
N PHE A 59 -2.93 -26.37 2.89
CA PHE A 59 -3.62 -25.36 2.07
C PHE A 59 -3.98 -25.93 0.70
N PRO A 60 -5.22 -25.73 0.23
CA PRO A 60 -5.59 -26.01 -1.15
C PRO A 60 -4.73 -25.23 -2.13
N ASP A 61 -4.51 -25.83 -3.30
CA ASP A 61 -3.72 -25.28 -4.40
C ASP A 61 -4.15 -23.87 -4.79
N GLU A 62 -5.45 -23.64 -4.91
CA GLU A 62 -6.02 -22.36 -5.33
C GLU A 62 -5.78 -21.27 -4.28
N MET A 63 -5.79 -21.64 -2.99
CA MET A 63 -5.53 -20.71 -1.90
C MET A 63 -4.06 -20.25 -1.92
N LEU A 64 -3.13 -21.17 -2.14
CA LEU A 64 -1.71 -20.84 -2.25
C LEU A 64 -1.43 -20.01 -3.50
N ALA A 65 -2.00 -20.40 -4.65
CA ALA A 65 -1.88 -19.65 -5.89
C ALA A 65 -2.43 -18.22 -5.75
N HIS A 66 -3.57 -18.04 -5.09
CA HIS A 66 -4.16 -16.73 -4.84
C HIS A 66 -3.28 -15.86 -3.92
N ARG A 67 -2.71 -16.44 -2.84
CA ARG A 67 -1.79 -15.71 -1.94
C ARG A 67 -0.49 -15.32 -2.64
N LEU A 68 0.06 -16.20 -3.47
CA LEU A 68 1.21 -15.89 -4.33
C LEU A 68 0.86 -14.74 -5.29
N GLY A 69 -0.30 -14.79 -5.94
CA GLY A 69 -0.80 -13.74 -6.83
C GLY A 69 -0.90 -12.35 -6.19
N LEU A 70 -1.25 -12.29 -4.90
CA LEU A 70 -1.36 -11.05 -4.13
C LEU A 70 -0.05 -10.58 -3.49
N THR A 71 1.04 -11.32 -3.66
CA THR A 71 2.34 -10.91 -3.12
C THR A 71 2.87 -9.73 -3.93
N PRO A 72 3.07 -8.55 -3.31
CA PRO A 72 3.56 -7.38 -4.01
C PRO A 72 5.01 -7.59 -4.47
N MET A 73 5.28 -7.25 -5.73
CA MET A 73 6.62 -7.33 -6.33
C MET A 73 7.15 -5.93 -6.58
N PHE A 74 8.41 -5.70 -6.21
CA PHE A 74 9.16 -4.54 -6.65
C PHE A 74 9.74 -4.81 -8.03
N SER A 75 9.62 -3.84 -8.95
CA SER A 75 10.19 -3.95 -10.28
C SER A 75 10.51 -2.59 -10.87
N MET A 76 11.68 -2.48 -11.51
CA MET A 76 12.03 -1.34 -12.35
C MET A 76 11.66 -1.56 -13.83
N LYS A 77 11.35 -2.81 -14.22
CA LYS A 77 11.10 -3.22 -15.61
C LYS A 77 9.64 -3.11 -16.06
N ALA A 78 8.72 -2.73 -15.18
CA ALA A 78 7.30 -2.60 -15.52
C ALA A 78 7.04 -1.67 -16.73
N ARG A 79 7.89 -0.66 -16.94
CA ARG A 79 7.81 0.24 -18.09
C ARG A 79 8.31 -0.41 -19.39
N GLU A 80 9.36 -1.22 -19.30
CA GLU A 80 10.06 -1.84 -20.44
C GLU A 80 9.32 -3.08 -20.95
N MET A 81 8.71 -3.87 -20.06
CA MET A 81 7.95 -5.05 -20.47
C MET A 81 6.69 -4.69 -21.26
N HIS A 82 6.38 -5.51 -22.25
CA HIS A 82 5.15 -5.40 -23.04
C HIS A 82 3.99 -6.12 -22.36
N PHE A 83 2.76 -5.71 -22.66
CA PHE A 83 1.60 -6.49 -22.26
C PHE A 83 1.53 -7.79 -23.04
N VAL A 84 1.07 -8.87 -22.43
CA VAL A 84 0.99 -10.19 -23.10
C VAL A 84 0.13 -10.15 -24.36
N ARG A 85 -0.97 -9.40 -24.34
CA ARG A 85 -1.85 -9.16 -25.50
C ARG A 85 -1.19 -8.47 -26.70
N GLU A 86 -0.08 -7.78 -26.47
CA GLU A 86 0.71 -7.12 -27.53
C GLU A 86 1.84 -8.02 -28.03
N CYS A 87 2.08 -9.16 -27.38
CA CYS A 87 3.11 -10.10 -27.77
C CYS A 87 2.59 -11.06 -28.85
N PRO A 88 3.25 -11.17 -30.02
CA PRO A 88 2.82 -12.07 -31.08
C PRO A 88 3.07 -13.56 -30.75
N THR A 89 3.98 -13.86 -29.82
CA THR A 89 4.45 -15.22 -29.54
C THR A 89 3.93 -15.80 -28.22
N ASN A 90 3.05 -15.11 -27.48
CA ASN A 90 2.47 -15.58 -26.21
C ASN A 90 3.50 -16.22 -25.25
N GLY A 91 4.64 -15.56 -25.02
CA GLY A 91 5.69 -16.08 -24.13
C GLY A 91 7.11 -15.79 -24.59
N CYS A 92 7.48 -14.50 -24.73
CA CYS A 92 8.86 -14.07 -24.94
C CYS A 92 9.48 -13.54 -23.64
N SER A 93 10.80 -13.45 -23.59
CA SER A 93 11.56 -12.86 -22.47
C SER A 93 11.20 -11.41 -22.17
N GLY A 94 10.56 -10.70 -23.11
CA GLY A 94 10.09 -9.32 -22.94
C GLY A 94 8.70 -9.19 -22.31
N CYS A 95 7.92 -10.26 -22.21
CA CYS A 95 6.55 -10.22 -21.67
C CYS A 95 6.35 -11.09 -20.41
N GLU A 96 7.26 -12.02 -20.14
CA GLU A 96 7.17 -12.95 -19.00
C GLU A 96 8.48 -13.06 -18.23
N ILE A 97 8.38 -13.04 -16.90
CA ILE A 97 9.48 -13.39 -15.99
C ILE A 97 9.08 -14.64 -15.23
N ARG A 98 9.97 -15.63 -15.19
CA ARG A 98 9.73 -16.88 -14.48
C ARG A 98 10.35 -16.84 -13.10
N GLY A 99 9.70 -17.53 -12.17
CA GLY A 99 10.20 -17.76 -10.83
C GLY A 99 9.76 -19.13 -10.32
N ARG A 100 10.40 -19.56 -9.25
CA ARG A 100 10.23 -20.88 -8.64
C ARG A 100 10.22 -20.75 -7.13
N LEU A 101 9.38 -21.55 -6.48
CA LEU A 101 9.33 -21.66 -5.02
C LEU A 101 9.35 -23.14 -4.68
N ARG A 102 10.40 -23.57 -3.97
CA ARG A 102 10.58 -24.96 -3.53
C ARG A 102 10.96 -24.96 -2.08
N VAL A 103 10.05 -25.44 -1.23
CA VAL A 103 10.29 -25.55 0.21
C VAL A 103 9.78 -26.91 0.68
N ALA A 104 10.61 -27.62 1.42
CA ALA A 104 10.26 -28.87 2.08
C ALA A 104 10.61 -28.75 3.57
N CYS A 105 9.74 -29.28 4.42
CA CYS A 105 9.97 -29.36 5.85
C CYS A 105 10.69 -30.68 6.17
N PRO A 106 11.93 -30.64 6.70
CA PRO A 106 12.65 -31.86 7.05
C PRO A 106 11.98 -32.57 8.22
N ASP A 107 12.14 -33.90 8.30
CA ASP A 107 11.55 -34.74 9.35
C ASP A 107 11.97 -34.34 10.78
N THR A 108 13.12 -33.66 10.90
CA THR A 108 13.67 -33.18 12.16
C THR A 108 12.91 -31.98 12.74
N SER A 109 12.25 -31.18 11.90
CA SER A 109 11.62 -29.92 12.30
C SER A 109 10.10 -30.07 12.41
N HIS A 110 9.50 -29.56 13.47
CA HIS A 110 8.04 -29.67 13.67
C HIS A 110 7.23 -28.88 12.63
N SER A 111 7.70 -27.67 12.28
CA SER A 111 7.07 -26.84 11.27
C SER A 111 8.07 -25.86 10.66
N VAL A 112 7.90 -25.57 9.38
CA VAL A 112 8.66 -24.55 8.63
C VAL A 112 7.69 -23.54 8.06
N LYS A 113 7.98 -22.26 8.28
CA LYS A 113 7.22 -21.15 7.70
C LYS A 113 7.82 -20.79 6.34
N VAL A 114 6.97 -20.78 5.32
CA VAL A 114 7.31 -20.40 3.95
C VAL A 114 7.01 -18.92 3.78
N TYR A 115 8.01 -18.15 3.39
CA TYR A 115 7.90 -16.71 3.20
C TYR A 115 8.09 -16.33 1.73
N ALA A 116 7.67 -15.11 1.38
CA ALA A 116 7.89 -14.56 0.06
C ALA A 116 9.39 -14.48 -0.31
N SER A 117 10.27 -14.29 0.69
CA SER A 117 11.73 -14.30 0.50
C SER A 117 12.29 -15.59 -0.09
N ASP A 118 11.58 -16.71 0.08
CA ASP A 118 12.05 -18.02 -0.35
C ASP A 118 11.82 -18.25 -1.86
N MET A 119 11.16 -17.30 -2.53
CA MET A 119 10.96 -17.30 -3.98
C MET A 119 12.25 -16.96 -4.72
N VAL A 120 12.60 -17.79 -5.69
CA VAL A 120 13.72 -17.56 -6.60
C VAL A 120 13.18 -17.06 -7.93
N ILE A 121 13.54 -15.86 -8.33
CA ILE A 121 13.11 -15.23 -9.58
C ILE A 121 14.31 -15.16 -10.52
N ASP A 122 14.11 -15.49 -11.79
CA ASP A 122 15.22 -15.56 -12.76
C ASP A 122 15.84 -14.18 -13.06
N ASP A 123 15.09 -13.10 -12.83
CA ASP A 123 15.49 -11.72 -13.07
C ASP A 123 15.71 -10.94 -11.76
N GLY A 124 16.95 -10.57 -11.46
CA GLY A 124 17.30 -9.83 -10.24
C GLY A 124 16.73 -8.40 -10.14
N SER A 125 16.14 -7.87 -11.22
CA SER A 125 15.45 -6.58 -11.19
C SER A 125 14.02 -6.66 -10.64
N VAL A 126 13.51 -7.87 -10.39
CA VAL A 126 12.19 -8.12 -9.82
C VAL A 126 12.33 -8.98 -8.58
N TYR A 127 11.81 -8.49 -7.46
CA TYR A 127 11.87 -9.20 -6.18
C TYR A 127 10.63 -8.90 -5.33
N PRO A 128 10.22 -9.81 -4.45
CA PRO A 128 9.10 -9.56 -3.54
C PRO A 128 9.38 -8.37 -2.63
N VAL A 129 8.37 -7.56 -2.36
CA VAL A 129 8.50 -6.43 -1.45
C VAL A 129 8.68 -6.95 -0.02
N MET A 130 9.81 -6.58 0.57
CA MET A 130 10.22 -6.96 1.92
C MET A 130 9.79 -5.89 2.91
N ALA A 131 9.25 -6.29 4.07
CA ALA A 131 8.88 -5.33 5.10
C ALA A 131 10.17 -4.72 5.68
N ALA A 132 10.34 -3.41 5.50
CA ALA A 132 11.43 -2.67 6.11
C ALA A 132 11.31 -2.78 7.64
N SER A 133 12.28 -3.39 8.30
CA SER A 133 12.40 -3.34 9.76
C SER A 133 13.67 -2.61 10.14
N ASP A 134 13.53 -1.57 10.95
CA ASP A 134 14.63 -0.77 11.54
C ASP A 134 15.42 -1.56 12.60
N ASP A 135 15.02 -2.81 12.86
CA ASP A 135 15.60 -3.70 13.85
C ASP A 135 16.61 -4.64 13.16
N MET A 136 17.90 -4.37 13.37
CA MET A 136 19.04 -5.11 12.79
C MET A 136 19.03 -6.63 13.11
N MET A 137 18.12 -7.09 13.98
CA MET A 137 17.98 -8.48 14.41
C MET A 137 16.84 -9.27 13.72
N ARG A 138 15.91 -8.60 13.02
CA ARG A 138 14.80 -9.29 12.33
C ARG A 138 15.11 -9.38 10.85
N VAL A 139 15.48 -10.57 10.38
CA VAL A 139 15.61 -10.86 8.95
C VAL A 139 14.27 -10.53 8.28
N GLU A 140 14.28 -9.55 7.38
CA GLU A 140 13.13 -9.17 6.58
C GLU A 140 12.79 -10.37 5.68
N LYS A 141 11.76 -11.15 6.02
CA LYS A 141 11.35 -12.32 5.22
C LYS A 141 10.17 -12.04 4.29
N GLY A 142 9.61 -10.83 4.36
CA GLY A 142 8.42 -10.45 3.58
C GLY A 142 7.15 -11.17 4.06
N PRO A 143 6.07 -11.16 3.24
CA PRO A 143 4.81 -11.80 3.59
C PRO A 143 4.94 -13.31 3.88
N TRP A 144 4.22 -13.77 4.89
CA TRP A 144 4.09 -15.20 5.20
C TRP A 144 3.08 -15.84 4.25
N LEU A 145 3.48 -16.92 3.56
CA LEU A 145 2.67 -17.60 2.54
C LEU A 145 2.00 -18.87 3.07
N ALA A 146 2.73 -19.74 3.75
CA ALA A 146 2.20 -21.00 4.28
C ALA A 146 3.05 -21.50 5.44
N THR A 147 2.52 -22.43 6.23
CA THR A 147 3.31 -23.23 7.17
C THR A 147 3.21 -24.68 6.76
N LEU A 148 4.36 -25.31 6.59
CA LEU A 148 4.48 -26.73 6.30
C LEU A 148 4.75 -27.47 7.62
N GLY A 149 4.04 -28.57 7.84
CA GLY A 149 4.31 -29.53 8.90
C GLY A 149 5.43 -30.50 8.51
N ARG A 150 5.74 -31.43 9.40
CA ARG A 150 6.73 -32.50 9.17
C ARG A 150 6.45 -33.27 7.88
N ALA A 151 7.50 -33.54 7.11
CA ALA A 151 7.44 -34.29 5.85
C ALA A 151 6.52 -33.69 4.75
N GLN A 152 6.10 -32.42 4.91
CA GLN A 152 5.34 -31.72 3.88
C GLN A 152 6.26 -30.93 2.96
N GLU A 153 5.89 -30.87 1.69
CA GLU A 153 6.59 -30.16 0.63
C GLU A 153 5.63 -29.32 -0.20
N PHE A 154 6.17 -28.21 -0.69
CA PHE A 154 5.51 -27.34 -1.64
C PHE A 154 6.50 -26.91 -2.72
N SER A 155 6.17 -27.21 -3.97
CA SER A 155 6.97 -26.92 -5.16
C SER A 155 6.08 -26.36 -6.25
N CYS A 156 6.35 -25.13 -6.67
CA CYS A 156 5.66 -24.51 -7.79
C CYS A 156 6.60 -23.65 -8.63
N ASP A 157 6.25 -23.53 -9.92
CA ASP A 157 6.80 -22.55 -10.83
C ASP A 157 5.74 -21.49 -11.08
N PHE A 158 6.13 -20.24 -11.25
CA PHE A 158 5.20 -19.15 -11.48
C PHE A 158 5.70 -18.17 -12.53
N ILE A 159 4.76 -17.49 -13.17
CA ILE A 159 5.02 -16.52 -14.24
C ILE A 159 4.51 -15.16 -13.77
N ILE A 160 5.39 -14.16 -13.81
CA ILE A 160 5.11 -12.76 -13.55
C ILE A 160 4.85 -12.08 -14.88
N ARG A 161 3.76 -11.32 -14.95
CA ARG A 161 3.34 -10.57 -16.15
C ARG A 161 2.97 -9.14 -15.79
N LYS A 162 3.03 -8.27 -16.80
CA LYS A 162 2.56 -6.89 -16.70
C LYS A 162 1.04 -6.82 -16.83
N GLY A 163 0.40 -6.14 -15.87
CA GLY A 163 -1.04 -5.95 -15.84
C GLY A 163 -1.45 -4.59 -15.31
N VAL A 164 -2.75 -4.32 -15.34
CA VAL A 164 -3.35 -3.11 -14.80
C VAL A 164 -4.42 -3.47 -13.77
N SER A 165 -4.58 -2.61 -12.77
CA SER A 165 -5.49 -2.85 -11.65
C SER A 165 -6.96 -2.96 -12.07
N LYS A 166 -7.35 -2.33 -13.19
CA LYS A 166 -8.68 -2.54 -13.82
C LYS A 166 -9.02 -4.01 -14.08
N VAL A 167 -8.02 -4.85 -14.36
CA VAL A 167 -8.22 -6.29 -14.62
C VAL A 167 -8.30 -7.05 -13.30
N HIS A 168 -7.41 -6.76 -12.36
CA HIS A 168 -7.36 -7.41 -11.05
C HIS A 168 -6.62 -6.54 -10.02
N SER A 169 -7.09 -6.51 -8.78
CA SER A 169 -6.53 -5.69 -7.69
C SER A 169 -5.07 -6.00 -7.36
N LYS A 170 -4.59 -7.21 -7.67
CA LYS A 170 -3.17 -7.61 -7.53
C LYS A 170 -2.19 -6.69 -8.28
N PHE A 171 -2.67 -5.99 -9.31
CA PHE A 171 -1.86 -5.04 -10.07
C PHE A 171 -1.96 -3.60 -9.53
N MET A 172 -2.60 -3.38 -8.38
CA MET A 172 -2.72 -2.05 -7.79
C MET A 172 -1.36 -1.62 -7.20
N PRO A 173 -0.74 -0.53 -7.70
CA PRO A 173 0.58 -0.09 -7.21
C PRO A 173 0.53 0.61 -5.85
N VAL A 174 -0.63 1.12 -5.48
CA VAL A 174 -0.85 1.96 -4.31
C VAL A 174 -1.65 1.18 -3.28
N ALA A 175 -1.29 1.27 -2.00
CA ALA A 175 -2.08 0.66 -0.94
C ALA A 175 -3.45 1.37 -0.78
N THR A 176 -3.43 2.70 -0.81
CA THR A 176 -4.63 3.53 -0.77
C THR A 176 -4.33 4.91 -1.33
N VAL A 177 -5.37 5.57 -1.88
CA VAL A 177 -5.31 6.96 -2.30
C VAL A 177 -6.53 7.66 -1.71
N ALA A 178 -6.29 8.51 -0.72
CA ALA A 178 -7.31 9.35 -0.10
C ALA A 178 -7.12 10.79 -0.57
N MET A 179 -8.23 11.47 -0.83
CA MET A 179 -8.26 12.91 -1.11
C MET A 179 -9.22 13.57 -0.13
N HIS A 180 -8.78 14.65 0.50
CA HIS A 180 -9.61 15.47 1.39
C HIS A 180 -9.60 16.90 0.86
N TYR A 181 -10.74 17.57 0.99
CA TYR A 181 -10.80 19.00 0.74
C TYR A 181 -10.05 19.75 1.83
N ALA A 182 -9.34 20.80 1.45
CA ALA A 182 -8.81 21.75 2.42
C ALA A 182 -9.98 22.39 3.18
N SER A 183 -9.92 22.32 4.51
CA SER A 183 -10.92 22.92 5.37
C SER A 183 -10.70 24.44 5.46
N ASP A 184 -11.74 25.21 5.13
CA ASP A 184 -11.83 26.64 5.46
C ASP A 184 -12.79 26.78 6.65
N ILE A 185 -12.26 27.04 7.85
CA ILE A 185 -13.05 27.18 9.07
C ILE A 185 -13.09 28.65 9.47
N ARG A 186 -14.28 29.24 9.37
CA ARG A 186 -14.53 30.62 9.80
C ARG A 186 -15.30 30.61 11.11
N VAL A 187 -14.64 31.06 12.17
CA VAL A 187 -15.23 31.14 13.51
C VAL A 187 -15.91 32.49 13.66
N ASN A 188 -17.19 32.49 14.04
CA ASN A 188 -17.91 33.73 14.35
C ASN A 188 -17.64 34.15 15.79
N ASN A 189 -16.73 35.11 15.97
CA ASN A 189 -16.28 35.58 17.28
C ASN A 189 -17.37 36.32 18.08
N ASN A 190 -18.41 36.85 17.43
CA ASN A 190 -19.49 37.57 18.12
C ASN A 190 -20.37 36.63 18.97
N GLY A 191 -20.39 35.33 18.63
CA GLY A 191 -21.10 34.34 19.44
C GLY A 191 -20.35 33.98 20.72
N PHE A 192 -19.02 34.12 20.76
CA PHE A 192 -18.18 33.72 21.89
C PHE A 192 -18.12 34.77 23.00
N THR A 193 -18.55 36.00 22.76
CA THR A 193 -18.54 37.07 23.78
C THR A 193 -19.53 36.85 24.92
N SER A 194 -20.59 36.05 24.71
CA SER A 194 -21.57 35.71 25.75
C SER A 194 -21.17 34.53 26.63
N PHE A 195 -20.16 33.75 26.25
CA PHE A 195 -19.73 32.56 26.99
C PHE A 195 -18.63 32.89 28.00
N SER A 196 -18.57 32.11 29.08
CA SER A 196 -17.47 32.21 30.05
C SER A 196 -16.18 31.62 29.47
N ASN A 197 -15.03 32.00 30.02
CA ASN A 197 -13.73 31.50 29.58
C ASN A 197 -13.64 29.95 29.69
N GLU A 198 -14.25 29.37 30.73
CA GLU A 198 -14.30 27.92 30.92
C GLU A 198 -15.13 27.22 29.83
N GLN A 199 -16.24 27.83 29.41
CA GLN A 199 -17.08 27.30 28.34
C GLN A 199 -16.36 27.36 26.98
N CYS A 200 -15.58 28.43 26.73
CA CYS A 200 -14.75 28.54 25.54
C CYS A 200 -13.64 27.48 25.52
N GLN A 201 -13.00 27.21 26.66
CA GLN A 201 -11.99 26.17 26.77
C GLN A 201 -12.59 24.78 26.55
N ALA A 202 -13.73 24.47 27.18
CA ALA A 202 -14.43 23.21 26.97
C ALA A 202 -14.88 23.00 25.51
N TRP A 203 -15.14 24.09 24.77
CA TRP A 203 -15.44 24.03 23.34
C TRP A 203 -14.19 23.68 22.52
N VAL A 204 -13.05 24.28 22.82
CA VAL A 204 -11.76 23.96 22.16
C VAL A 204 -11.35 22.52 22.44
N ASP A 205 -11.49 22.07 23.69
CA ASP A 205 -11.13 20.72 24.13
C ASP A 205 -12.01 19.63 23.50
N ARG A 206 -13.19 20.00 22.97
CA ARG A 206 -14.03 19.07 22.19
C ARG A 206 -13.34 18.65 20.89
N CYS A 207 -12.40 19.44 20.36
CA CYS A 207 -11.68 19.08 19.15
C CYS A 207 -10.58 18.04 19.46
N PRO A 208 -10.70 16.79 18.98
CA PRO A 208 -9.71 15.74 19.29
C PRO A 208 -8.35 15.98 18.63
N ARG A 209 -8.29 16.87 17.63
CA ARG A 209 -7.09 17.18 16.85
C ARG A 209 -6.44 18.50 17.27
N GLY A 210 -6.99 19.22 18.24
CA GLY A 210 -6.44 20.50 18.70
C GLY A 210 -6.33 21.54 17.58
N VAL A 211 -7.36 21.63 16.72
CA VAL A 211 -7.39 22.57 15.57
C VAL A 211 -7.56 24.02 16.01
N PHE A 212 -8.24 24.22 17.14
CA PHE A 212 -8.60 25.52 17.67
C PHE A 212 -7.72 25.88 18.85
N GLU A 213 -7.46 27.17 19.01
CA GLU A 213 -6.76 27.76 20.13
C GLU A 213 -7.58 28.91 20.70
N PHE A 214 -7.63 29.00 22.03
CA PHE A 214 -8.35 30.07 22.73
C PHE A 214 -7.37 31.13 23.23
N ASP A 215 -7.59 32.38 22.83
CA ASP A 215 -6.85 33.54 23.35
C ASP A 215 -7.64 34.17 24.51
N ALA A 216 -7.15 33.96 25.73
CA ALA A 216 -7.77 34.46 26.96
C ALA A 216 -7.79 36.00 27.05
N ASN A 217 -6.85 36.70 26.40
CA ASN A 217 -6.78 38.16 26.44
C ASN A 217 -7.86 38.81 25.57
N ARG A 218 -8.16 38.19 24.43
CA ARG A 218 -9.13 38.70 23.45
C ARG A 218 -10.52 38.05 23.57
N LYS A 219 -10.66 36.99 24.37
CA LYS A 219 -11.86 36.14 24.44
C LYS A 219 -12.30 35.67 23.05
N GLN A 220 -11.33 35.26 22.23
CA GLN A 220 -11.56 34.82 20.86
C GLN A 220 -10.97 33.43 20.65
N VAL A 221 -11.65 32.62 19.84
CA VAL A 221 -11.18 31.30 19.42
C VAL A 221 -10.68 31.42 17.98
N MET A 222 -9.44 31.00 17.74
CA MET A 222 -8.81 31.03 16.43
C MET A 222 -8.53 29.61 15.94
N ALA A 223 -8.75 29.35 14.66
CA ALA A 223 -8.33 28.10 14.03
C ALA A 223 -6.86 28.23 13.59
N THR A 224 -5.93 27.74 14.40
CA THR A 224 -4.49 27.81 14.07
C THR A 224 -4.06 26.72 13.10
N LYS A 225 -4.71 25.55 13.14
CA LYS A 225 -4.39 24.41 12.28
C LYS A 225 -5.62 23.84 11.57
N PRO A 226 -6.30 24.61 10.69
CA PRO A 226 -7.51 24.15 10.03
C PRO A 226 -7.27 22.84 9.28
N GLN A 227 -6.13 22.69 8.62
CA GLN A 227 -5.74 21.53 7.80
C GLN A 227 -5.76 20.17 8.52
N GLU A 228 -5.69 20.16 9.86
CA GLU A 228 -5.73 18.92 10.66
C GLU A 228 -7.16 18.53 11.08
N CYS A 229 -8.16 19.32 10.71
CA CYS A 229 -9.55 19.05 11.05
C CYS A 229 -10.09 17.82 10.33
N ILE A 230 -10.73 16.93 11.09
CA ILE A 230 -11.35 15.69 10.61
C ILE A 230 -12.88 15.78 10.50
N PHE A 231 -13.47 16.96 10.72
CA PHE A 231 -14.92 17.18 10.73
C PHE A 231 -15.69 16.21 11.66
N CYS A 232 -15.26 16.11 12.92
CA CYS A 232 -15.81 15.17 13.90
C CYS A 232 -17.26 15.42 14.34
N LYS A 233 -17.85 16.58 13.99
CA LYS A 233 -19.18 17.08 14.39
C LYS A 233 -19.40 17.15 15.90
#